data_AF-A0A7I7TYD4-F1
#
_entry.id   AF-A0A7I7TYD4-F1
#
_cell.length_a   1.000
_cell.length_b   1.000
_cell.length_c   1.000
_cell.angle_alpha   90.00
_cell.angle_beta   90.00
_cell.angle_gamma   90.00
#
_symmetry.space_group_name_H-M   'P 1'
#
loop_
_entity.id
_entity.type
_entity.pdbx_description
1 polymer ?
#
loop_
_entity_poly.entity_id
_entity_poly.type
_entity_poly.pdbx_seq_one_letter_code
_entity_poly.pdbx_strand_id
1 'polypeptide(L)'
;MVNSAGWEFWKLDSVGGGLAWLGLTRPEAKVAVDRRKVWTLIPARRLFVANWFVTEDHHRDGDKPGVWVHENIDIEDARELALEVPDVSEVDMKRLRHPERCLTLDQLDNYSVSKILGSRVAAALGSRR
;
A
#
# COMPACT_ATOMS: atom_id res chain seq x y z
N MET A 1 14.25 -11.94 -11.98
CA MET A 1 13.89 -11.22 -10.73
C MET A 1 14.19 -9.75 -10.95
N VAL A 2 13.14 -8.95 -11.15
CA VAL A 2 13.28 -7.52 -11.46
C VAL A 2 13.67 -6.78 -10.19
N ASN A 3 14.78 -6.05 -10.24
CA ASN A 3 15.41 -5.40 -9.10
C ASN A 3 14.67 -4.10 -8.73
N SER A 4 13.63 -4.20 -7.90
CA SER A 4 12.82 -3.08 -7.42
C SER A 4 13.41 -2.39 -6.19
N ALA A 5 14.70 -2.02 -6.17
CA ALA A 5 15.30 -1.18 -5.11
C ALA A 5 14.95 -1.54 -3.64
N GLY A 6 14.73 -2.83 -3.35
CA GLY A 6 14.33 -3.35 -2.02
C GLY A 6 12.84 -3.19 -1.66
N TRP A 7 11.97 -2.92 -2.64
CA TRP A 7 10.51 -2.88 -2.50
C TRP A 7 9.86 -4.13 -3.06
N GLU A 8 8.81 -4.58 -2.38
CA GLU A 8 7.86 -5.57 -2.87
C GLU A 8 6.49 -4.91 -3.04
N PHE A 9 5.74 -5.38 -4.03
CA PHE A 9 4.43 -4.85 -4.39
C PHE A 9 3.36 -5.89 -4.09
N TRP A 10 2.22 -5.41 -3.62
CA TRP A 10 1.13 -6.27 -3.18
C TRP A 10 -0.18 -5.79 -3.79
N LYS A 11 -0.85 -6.68 -4.49
CA LYS A 11 -2.27 -6.53 -4.83
C LYS A 11 -3.10 -7.02 -3.65
N LEU A 12 -4.00 -6.18 -3.17
CA LEU A 12 -4.88 -6.52 -2.05
C LEU A 12 -6.33 -6.52 -2.54
N ASP A 13 -6.86 -7.71 -2.76
CA ASP A 13 -8.27 -7.91 -3.08
C ASP A 13 -9.07 -8.05 -1.79
N SER A 14 -10.25 -7.42 -1.73
CA SER A 14 -11.21 -7.70 -0.66
C SER A 14 -11.62 -9.17 -0.71
N VAL A 15 -11.84 -9.81 0.44
CA VAL A 15 -12.44 -11.17 0.47
C VAL A 15 -13.83 -11.19 -0.19
N GLY A 16 -14.53 -10.05 -0.23
CA GLY A 16 -15.78 -9.87 -0.98
C GLY A 16 -15.60 -9.71 -2.49
N GLY A 17 -14.37 -9.74 -2.99
CA GLY A 17 -13.99 -9.50 -4.38
C GLY A 17 -13.63 -8.04 -4.66
N GLY A 18 -12.75 -7.86 -5.64
CA GLY A 18 -12.34 -6.55 -6.15
C GLY A 18 -11.09 -5.97 -5.49
N LEU A 19 -10.33 -5.24 -6.30
CA LEU A 19 -9.12 -4.55 -5.88
C LEU A 19 -9.44 -3.48 -4.85
N ALA A 20 -8.92 -3.65 -3.63
CA ALA A 20 -9.09 -2.70 -2.54
C ALA A 20 -7.87 -1.78 -2.41
N TRP A 21 -6.66 -2.35 -2.49
CA TRP A 21 -5.42 -1.58 -2.36
C TRP A 21 -4.32 -2.08 -3.27
N LEU A 22 -3.43 -1.15 -3.62
CA LEU A 22 -2.07 -1.47 -4.03
C LEU A 22 -1.14 -1.15 -2.85
N GLY A 23 -0.48 -2.18 -2.32
CA GLY A 23 0.42 -2.12 -1.19
C GLY A 23 1.89 -2.19 -1.58
N LEU A 24 2.75 -1.71 -0.69
CA LEU A 24 4.21 -1.82 -0.76
C LEU A 24 4.74 -2.29 0.58
N THR A 25 5.76 -3.15 0.58
CA THR A 25 6.59 -3.45 1.75
C THR A 25 8.06 -3.23 1.43
N ARG A 26 8.86 -3.04 2.48
CA ARG A 26 10.31 -2.86 2.36
C ARG A 26 11.05 -3.85 3.26
N PRO A 27 11.11 -5.14 2.87
CA PRO A 27 11.65 -6.20 3.74
C PRO A 27 13.11 -5.99 4.12
N GLU A 28 13.88 -5.31 3.27
CA GLU A 28 15.30 -4.99 3.49
C GLU A 28 15.54 -3.67 4.25
N ALA A 29 14.49 -3.04 4.79
CA ALA A 29 14.65 -1.80 5.54
C ALA A 29 15.53 -1.98 6.79
N LYS A 30 16.43 -1.02 7.03
CA LYS A 30 17.33 -1.06 8.21
C LYS A 30 16.53 -1.04 9.52
N VAL A 31 15.52 -0.17 9.59
CA VAL A 31 14.67 -0.01 10.76
C VAL A 31 13.64 -1.14 10.82
N ALA A 32 13.50 -1.78 11.98
CA ALA A 32 12.63 -2.94 12.15
C ALA A 32 11.15 -2.65 11.85
N VAL A 33 10.64 -1.47 12.22
CA VAL A 33 9.25 -1.09 11.93
C VAL A 33 8.99 -0.95 10.43
N ASP A 34 9.96 -0.43 9.67
CA ASP A 34 9.83 -0.27 8.22
C ASP A 34 9.82 -1.61 7.47
N ARG A 35 10.38 -2.67 8.05
CA ARG A 35 10.32 -4.02 7.47
C ARG A 35 8.91 -4.62 7.55
N ARG A 36 8.11 -4.18 8.52
CA ARG A 36 6.75 -4.70 8.74
C ARG A 36 5.68 -3.80 8.14
N LYS A 37 5.97 -2.51 7.96
CA LYS A 37 4.99 -1.57 7.41
C LYS A 37 4.54 -1.96 6.00
N VAL A 38 3.23 -1.85 5.80
CA VAL A 38 2.61 -1.81 4.48
C VAL A 38 2.20 -0.37 4.17
N TRP A 39 2.68 0.18 3.07
CA TRP A 39 2.23 1.46 2.54
C TRP A 39 1.23 1.23 1.40
N THR A 40 0.06 1.86 1.47
CA THR A 40 -0.98 1.69 0.44
C THR A 40 -1.18 2.94 -0.40
N LEU A 41 -1.47 2.75 -1.69
CA LEU A 41 -1.71 3.84 -2.63
C LEU A 41 -2.95 4.66 -2.26
N ILE A 42 -2.80 5.97 -2.25
CA ILE A 42 -3.88 6.96 -2.22
C ILE A 42 -3.90 7.65 -3.60
N PRO A 43 -4.74 7.20 -4.56
CA PRO A 43 -4.66 7.64 -5.95
C PRO A 43 -4.79 9.16 -6.11
N ALA A 44 -5.84 9.74 -5.52
CA ALA A 44 -6.10 11.19 -5.53
C ALA A 44 -4.94 12.06 -5.01
N ARG A 45 -4.07 11.52 -4.15
CA ARG A 45 -2.91 12.24 -3.59
C ARG A 45 -1.60 11.88 -4.26
N ARG A 46 -1.55 10.82 -5.07
CA ARG A 46 -0.33 10.27 -5.68
C ARG A 46 0.75 9.94 -4.64
N LEU A 47 0.31 9.40 -3.50
CA LEU A 47 1.16 9.00 -2.38
C LEU A 47 0.85 7.56 -1.98
N PHE A 48 1.88 6.84 -1.56
CA PHE A 48 1.75 5.65 -0.73
C PHE A 48 1.86 6.07 0.73
N VAL A 49 0.88 5.72 1.55
CA VAL A 49 0.79 6.13 2.95
C VAL A 49 0.85 4.89 3.84
N ALA A 50 1.60 4.96 4.93
CA ALA A 50 1.67 3.87 5.89
C ALA A 50 0.26 3.53 6.40
N ASN A 51 -0.13 2.28 6.26
CA ASN A 51 -1.49 1.82 6.54
C ASN A 51 -1.46 0.80 7.67
N TRP A 52 -1.79 1.25 8.89
CA TRP A 52 -1.67 0.44 10.09
C TRP A 52 -2.61 -0.78 10.10
N PHE A 53 -3.82 -0.65 9.58
CA PHE A 53 -4.80 -1.75 9.60
C PHE A 53 -4.55 -2.76 8.48
N VAL A 54 -4.00 -2.32 7.34
CA VAL A 54 -3.49 -3.25 6.32
C VAL A 54 -2.19 -3.91 6.80
N THR A 55 -1.33 -3.19 7.53
CA THR A 55 -0.14 -3.76 8.17
C THR A 55 -0.54 -4.85 9.18
N GLU A 56 -1.53 -4.60 10.04
CA GLU A 56 -2.04 -5.59 10.99
C GLU A 56 -2.61 -6.82 10.27
N ASP A 57 -3.33 -6.63 9.17
CA ASP A 57 -3.90 -7.72 8.37
C ASP A 57 -2.83 -8.54 7.65
N HIS A 58 -1.82 -7.89 7.08
CA HIS A 58 -0.72 -8.53 6.35
C HIS A 58 0.15 -9.43 7.24
N HIS A 59 0.31 -9.07 8.52
CA HIS A 59 1.09 -9.83 9.50
C HIS A 59 0.23 -10.70 10.42
N ARG A 60 -1.05 -10.90 10.10
CA ARG A 60 -1.94 -11.71 10.93
C ARG A 60 -1.54 -13.19 10.85
N ASP A 61 -1.29 -13.80 12.00
CA ASP A 61 -1.10 -15.25 12.10
C ASP A 61 -2.44 -15.97 11.90
N GLY A 62 -2.41 -17.10 11.18
CA GLY A 62 -3.52 -17.75 10.45
C GLY A 62 -4.75 -18.25 11.22
N ASP A 63 -4.98 -17.81 12.46
CA ASP A 63 -6.12 -18.22 13.28
C ASP A 63 -7.44 -17.47 12.92
N LYS A 64 -7.37 -16.38 12.15
CA LYS A 64 -8.54 -15.66 11.65
C LYS A 64 -8.35 -15.24 10.19
N PRO A 65 -9.38 -15.37 9.33
CA PRO A 65 -9.29 -14.91 7.96
C PRO A 65 -9.01 -13.39 7.93
N GLY A 66 -8.08 -12.99 7.08
CA GLY A 66 -7.81 -11.58 6.76
C GLY A 66 -9.01 -10.91 6.10
N VAL A 67 -9.01 -9.58 6.06
CA VAL A 67 -9.98 -8.81 5.26
C VAL A 67 -9.56 -8.77 3.79
N TRP A 68 -8.26 -8.90 3.53
CA TRP A 68 -7.69 -8.86 2.19
C TRP A 68 -6.91 -10.14 1.87
N VAL A 69 -6.95 -10.52 0.59
CA VAL A 69 -6.04 -11.49 0.00
C VAL A 69 -4.84 -10.72 -0.52
N HIS A 70 -3.64 -11.06 -0.03
CA HIS A 70 -2.39 -10.39 -0.41
C HIS A 70 -1.68 -11.22 -1.47
N GLU A 71 -1.58 -10.68 -2.68
CA GLU A 71 -0.89 -11.28 -3.80
C GLU A 71 0.37 -10.47 -4.11
N ASN A 72 1.55 -11.11 -4.06
CA ASN A 72 2.81 -10.47 -4.44
C ASN A 72 2.88 -10.34 -5.96
N ILE A 73 3.12 -9.13 -6.44
CA ILE A 73 3.16 -8.81 -7.87
C ILE A 73 4.46 -8.11 -8.24
N ASP A 74 4.78 -8.07 -9.53
CA ASP A 74 5.93 -7.32 -10.00
C ASP A 74 5.64 -5.82 -10.18
N ILE A 75 6.68 -5.04 -10.50
CA ILE A 75 6.57 -3.59 -10.65
C ILE A 75 5.75 -3.18 -11.88
N GLU A 76 5.75 -3.95 -12.96
CA GLU A 76 4.98 -3.61 -14.15
C GLU A 76 3.50 -3.82 -13.88
N ASP A 77 3.12 -4.94 -13.26
CA ASP A 77 1.75 -5.19 -12.78
C ASP A 77 1.30 -4.10 -11.80
N ALA A 78 2.18 -3.70 -10.86
CA ALA A 78 1.89 -2.63 -9.92
C ALA A 78 1.62 -1.28 -10.59
N ARG A 79 2.32 -0.97 -11.70
CA ARG A 79 2.11 0.27 -12.46
C ARG A 79 0.77 0.27 -13.19
N GLU A 80 0.37 -0.88 -13.72
CA GLU A 80 -0.94 -1.05 -14.37
C GLU A 80 -2.07 -0.93 -13.35
N LEU A 81 -2.00 -1.72 -12.28
CA LEU A 81 -3.01 -1.74 -11.22
C LEU A 81 -3.15 -0.41 -10.49
N ALA A 82 -2.09 0.39 -10.39
CA ALA A 82 -2.16 1.70 -9.75
C ALA A 82 -3.28 2.60 -10.32
N LEU A 83 -3.59 2.45 -11.61
CA LEU A 83 -4.66 3.22 -12.26
C LEU A 83 -6.06 2.67 -11.96
N GLU A 84 -6.16 1.41 -11.57
CA GLU A 84 -7.39 0.70 -11.27
C GLU A 84 -7.78 0.76 -9.78
N VAL A 85 -6.82 0.99 -8.89
CA VAL A 85 -7.07 1.12 -7.43
C VAL A 85 -8.19 2.13 -7.19
N PRO A 86 -9.27 1.80 -6.47
CA PRO A 86 -10.35 2.74 -6.19
C PRO A 86 -9.86 3.92 -5.34
N ASP A 87 -10.55 5.06 -5.43
CA ASP A 87 -10.29 6.15 -4.50
C ASP A 87 -10.64 5.73 -3.07
N VAL A 88 -9.83 6.22 -2.13
CA VAL A 88 -9.93 5.84 -0.73
C VAL A 88 -11.09 6.58 -0.07
N SER A 89 -11.95 5.83 0.62
CA SER A 89 -13.12 6.39 1.31
C SER A 89 -12.70 7.39 2.40
N GLU A 90 -13.56 8.37 2.70
CA GLU A 90 -13.31 9.32 3.80
C GLU A 90 -13.17 8.62 5.16
N VAL A 91 -13.86 7.49 5.36
CA VAL A 91 -13.75 6.67 6.57
C VAL A 91 -12.36 6.07 6.68
N ASP A 92 -11.85 5.46 5.62
CA ASP A 92 -10.51 4.88 5.59
C ASP A 92 -9.44 5.96 5.67
N MET A 93 -9.65 7.11 5.02
CA MET A 93 -8.75 8.27 5.12
C MET A 93 -8.66 8.85 6.53
N LYS A 94 -9.72 8.78 7.34
CA LYS A 94 -9.68 9.12 8.76
C LYS A 94 -8.93 8.05 9.54
N ARG A 95 -9.26 6.78 9.30
CA ARG A 95 -8.63 5.64 10.00
C ARG A 95 -7.12 5.59 9.78
N LEU A 96 -6.64 5.85 8.56
CA LEU A 96 -5.21 5.93 8.24
C LEU A 96 -4.43 6.92 9.11
N ARG A 97 -5.07 8.03 9.52
CA ARG A 97 -4.43 9.10 10.33
C ARG A 97 -4.48 8.86 11.84
N HIS A 98 -5.23 7.85 12.26
CA HIS A 98 -5.45 7.51 13.66
C HIS A 98 -5.04 6.06 13.88
N PRO A 99 -3.74 5.78 14.05
CA PRO A 99 -3.26 4.43 14.26
C PRO A 99 -3.70 3.96 15.65
N GLU A 100 -4.45 2.86 15.69
CA GLU A 100 -4.92 2.27 16.95
C GLU A 100 -3.97 1.17 17.44
N ARG A 101 -3.20 0.57 16.52
CA ARG A 101 -2.30 -0.57 16.76
C ARG A 101 -1.13 -0.57 15.79
N CYS A 102 -0.09 -1.34 16.13
CA CYS A 102 1.09 -1.70 15.32
C CYS A 102 1.99 -0.55 14.86
N LEU A 103 1.46 0.65 14.68
CA LEU A 103 2.18 1.88 14.34
C LEU A 103 1.85 2.99 15.33
N THR A 104 2.77 3.93 15.48
CA THR A 104 2.57 5.20 16.20
C THR A 104 2.40 6.35 15.20
N LEU A 105 1.92 7.51 15.66
CA LEU A 105 1.70 8.68 14.79
C LEU A 105 2.98 9.12 14.06
N ASP A 106 4.14 9.05 14.71
CA ASP A 106 5.46 9.37 14.13
C ASP A 106 5.93 8.34 13.08
N GLN A 107 5.33 7.15 13.06
CA GLN A 107 5.64 6.10 12.09
C GLN A 107 4.76 6.15 10.84
N LEU A 108 3.78 7.07 10.79
CA LEU A 108 2.92 7.31 9.63
C LEU A 108 3.64 8.14 8.56
N ASP A 109 4.61 7.53 7.89
CA ASP A 109 5.33 8.11 6.77
C ASP A 109 4.64 7.83 5.42
N ASN A 110 5.16 8.47 4.37
CA ASN A 110 4.65 8.32 3.03
C ASN A 110 5.76 8.38 1.98
N TYR A 111 5.47 7.81 0.81
CA TYR A 111 6.33 7.80 -0.36
C TYR A 111 5.57 8.35 -1.56
N SER A 112 6.23 9.14 -2.41
CA SER A 112 5.58 9.63 -3.63
C SER A 112 5.47 8.52 -4.66
N VAL A 113 4.35 8.47 -5.40
CA VAL A 113 4.18 7.55 -6.54
C VAL A 113 5.28 7.76 -7.57
N SER A 114 5.68 9.01 -7.82
CA SER A 114 6.74 9.33 -8.77
C SER A 114 8.09 8.66 -8.43
N LYS A 115 8.36 8.45 -7.14
CA LYS A 115 9.58 7.79 -6.66
C LYS A 115 9.48 6.27 -6.75
N ILE A 116 8.29 5.71 -6.50
CA ILE A 116 8.09 4.26 -6.44
C ILE A 116 7.74 3.66 -7.81
N LEU A 117 6.71 4.18 -8.46
CA LEU A 117 6.19 3.66 -9.74
C LEU A 117 6.67 4.46 -10.95
N GLY A 118 7.20 5.66 -10.73
CA GLY A 118 7.74 6.53 -11.78
C GLY A 118 6.83 7.71 -12.14
N SER A 119 7.41 8.69 -12.83
CA SER A 119 6.73 9.95 -13.19
C SER A 119 5.54 9.75 -14.13
N ARG A 120 5.62 8.77 -15.04
CA ARG A 120 4.53 8.45 -15.98
C ARG A 120 3.25 8.02 -15.26
N VAL A 121 3.36 7.12 -14.28
CA VAL A 121 2.20 6.67 -13.49
C VAL A 121 1.65 7.81 -12.63
N ALA A 122 2.54 8.60 -12.01
CA ALA A 122 2.12 9.76 -11.24
C ALA A 122 1.35 10.79 -12.10
N ALA A 123 1.78 11.03 -13.34
CA ALA A 123 1.09 11.91 -14.27
C ALA A 123 -0.28 11.33 -14.67
N ALA A 124 -0.36 10.04 -15.01
CA ALA A 124 -1.61 9.38 -15.36
C ALA A 124 -2.65 9.45 -14.23
N LEU A 125 -2.24 9.20 -12.98
CA LEU A 125 -3.09 9.39 -11.81
C LEU A 125 -3.56 10.83 -11.63
N GLY A 126 -2.70 11.81 -11.95
CA GLY A 126 -3.09 13.22 -11.91
C GLY A 126 -4.17 13.60 -12.92
N SER A 127 -4.29 12.83 -14.01
CA SER A 127 -5.28 13.03 -15.07
C SER A 127 -6.59 12.25 -14.84
N ARG A 128 -6.69 11.41 -13.80
CA ARG A 128 -7.88 10.61 -13.46
C ARG A 128 -9.06 11.45 -12.91
N ARG A 129 -9.01 12.77 -13.06
CA ARG A 129 -9.95 13.72 -12.45
C ARG A 129 -11.35 13.61 -13.02
#